data_AF-A0A970AP98-F1
#
_entry.id   AF-A0A970AP98-F1
#
_cell.length_a   1.000
_cell.length_b   1.000
_cell.length_c   1.000
_cell.angle_alpha   90.00
_cell.angle_beta   90.00
_cell.angle_gamma   90.00
#
_symmetry.space_group_name_H-M   'P 1'
#
loop_
_entity.id
_entity.type
_entity.pdbx_description
1 polymer ?
#
loop_
_entity_poly.entity_id
_entity_poly.type
_entity_poly.pdbx_seq_one_letter_code
_entity_poly.pdbx_strand_id
1 'polypeptide(L)'
;MASHVESSAEAEAYTGALTARIIPITSHSMQQISPKLVKGAAALTRILRQSPATRPLVKTVPTIVAKTSNILAQRAAQEKAIAPQTAARVMAAETYKVLGNPMICVQTLIRSSDAASKVTKRSPAKT
;
A
#
# COMPACT_ATOMS: atom_id res chain seq x y z
N MET A 1 6.52 -24.67 4.68
CA MET A 1 5.65 -24.09 3.62
C MET A 1 4.64 -23.18 4.29
N ALA A 2 4.67 -21.87 4.02
CA ALA A 2 3.61 -20.93 4.37
C ALA A 2 3.31 -20.16 3.06
N SER A 3 2.09 -20.00 2.57
CA SER A 3 0.81 -19.83 3.25
C SER A 3 -0.32 -20.46 2.44
N HIS A 4 -1.15 -21.26 3.12
CA HIS A 4 -2.48 -21.59 2.64
C HIS A 4 -3.34 -20.33 2.67
N VAL A 5 -3.90 -19.97 1.52
CA VAL A 5 -5.21 -19.30 1.37
C VAL A 5 -5.61 -18.37 2.52
N GLU A 6 -5.01 -17.17 2.58
CA GLU A 6 -5.67 -16.05 3.25
C GLU A 6 -6.83 -15.60 2.36
N SER A 7 -8.04 -15.67 2.88
CA SER A 7 -9.29 -15.28 2.20
C SER A 7 -9.15 -13.87 1.58
N SER A 8 -9.93 -13.54 0.55
CA SER A 8 -9.89 -12.17 -0.02
C SER A 8 -10.14 -11.09 1.03
N ALA A 9 -11.10 -11.33 1.92
CA ALA A 9 -11.42 -10.43 3.01
C ALA A 9 -10.27 -10.31 4.02
N GLU A 10 -9.56 -11.39 4.29
CA GLU A 10 -8.42 -11.42 5.21
C GLU A 10 -7.21 -10.69 4.62
N ALA A 11 -6.89 -10.93 3.35
CA ALA A 11 -5.84 -10.21 2.63
C ALA A 11 -6.16 -8.71 2.50
N GLU A 12 -7.43 -8.35 2.30
CA GLU A 12 -7.91 -6.97 2.30
C GLU A 12 -7.82 -6.34 3.69
N ALA A 13 -8.15 -7.08 4.76
CA ALA A 13 -8.03 -6.62 6.14
C ALA A 13 -6.56 -6.41 6.56
N TYR A 14 -5.67 -7.34 6.22
CA TYR A 14 -4.22 -7.19 6.44
C TYR A 14 -3.65 -6.03 5.64
N THR A 15 -4.05 -5.88 4.38
CA THR A 15 -3.68 -4.72 3.55
C THR A 15 -4.19 -3.44 4.20
N GLY A 16 -5.44 -3.42 4.67
CA GLY A 16 -6.05 -2.26 5.34
C GLY A 16 -5.31 -1.86 6.61
N ALA A 17 -5.02 -2.84 7.48
CA ALA A 17 -4.29 -2.61 8.74
C ALA A 17 -2.84 -2.15 8.49
N LEU A 18 -2.14 -2.75 7.53
CA LEU A 18 -0.79 -2.36 7.18
C LEU A 18 -0.76 -0.96 6.54
N THR A 19 -1.70 -0.68 5.64
CA THR A 19 -1.78 0.62 4.95
C THR A 19 -2.12 1.75 5.92
N ALA A 20 -3.02 1.52 6.88
CA ALA A 20 -3.33 2.49 7.93
C ALA A 20 -2.09 2.88 8.76
N ARG A 21 -1.17 1.94 9.01
CA ARG A 21 0.06 2.19 9.80
C ARG A 21 1.13 3.00 9.06
N ILE A 22 1.13 2.98 7.73
CA ILE A 22 2.17 3.67 6.91
C ILE A 22 1.73 5.05 6.42
N ILE A 23 0.46 5.42 6.57
CA ILE A 23 -0.02 6.75 6.21
C ILE A 23 0.36 7.72 7.34
N PRO A 24 1.17 8.77 7.08
CA PRO A 24 1.52 9.76 8.08
C PRO A 24 0.32 10.70 8.30
N ILE A 25 -0.36 10.56 9.44
CA ILE A 25 -1.46 11.44 9.85
C ILE A 25 -0.86 12.68 10.54
N THR A 26 -0.23 13.55 9.75
CA THR A 26 0.45 14.76 10.25
C THR A 26 -0.38 16.04 10.13
N SER A 27 -1.55 15.97 9.47
CA SER A 27 -2.44 17.11 9.27
C SER A 27 -3.90 16.68 9.20
N HIS A 28 -4.82 17.62 9.41
CA HIS A 28 -6.26 17.35 9.29
C HIS A 28 -6.65 16.88 7.88
N SER A 29 -6.05 17.44 6.83
CA SER A 29 -6.26 16.97 5.46
C SER A 29 -5.80 15.53 5.25
N MET A 30 -4.69 15.12 5.89
CA MET A 30 -4.24 13.72 5.85
C MET A 30 -5.18 12.79 6.63
N GLN A 31 -5.73 13.25 7.76
CA GLN A 31 -6.73 12.51 8.53
C GLN A 31 -8.01 12.29 7.72
N GLN A 32 -8.47 13.28 6.96
CA GLN A 32 -9.66 13.18 6.12
C GLN A 32 -9.47 12.25 4.91
N ILE A 33 -8.26 12.22 4.32
CA ILE A 33 -8.01 11.44 3.11
C ILE A 33 -7.59 10.00 3.39
N SER A 34 -7.04 9.70 4.57
CA SER A 34 -6.51 8.37 4.90
C SER A 34 -7.51 7.22 4.70
N PRO A 35 -8.81 7.33 5.05
CA PRO A 35 -9.75 6.22 4.82
C PRO A 35 -9.97 5.95 3.33
N LYS A 36 -9.85 6.98 2.48
CA LYS A 36 -9.96 6.83 1.03
C LYS A 36 -8.73 6.15 0.43
N LEU A 37 -7.53 6.43 0.96
CA LEU A 37 -6.30 5.72 0.58
C LEU A 37 -6.37 4.24 0.96
N VAL A 38 -6.87 3.92 2.16
CA VAL A 38 -7.08 2.54 2.60
C VAL A 38 -8.06 1.81 1.67
N LYS A 39 -9.20 2.43 1.34
CA LYS A 39 -10.16 1.88 0.37
C LYS A 39 -9.54 1.68 -1.02
N GLY A 40 -8.76 2.64 -1.50
CA GLY A 40 -8.04 2.54 -2.77
C GLY A 40 -7.03 1.38 -2.78
N ALA A 41 -6.33 1.17 -1.68
CA ALA A 41 -5.38 0.07 -1.54
C ALA A 41 -6.07 -1.29 -1.53
N ALA A 42 -7.19 -1.42 -0.82
CA ALA A 42 -8.02 -2.63 -0.83
C ALA A 42 -8.54 -2.94 -2.25
N ALA A 43 -9.03 -1.94 -2.98
CA ALA A 43 -9.46 -2.09 -4.36
C ALA A 43 -8.31 -2.55 -5.28
N LEU A 44 -7.13 -1.95 -5.15
CA LEU A 44 -5.95 -2.34 -5.90
C LEU A 44 -5.54 -3.79 -5.60
N THR A 45 -5.51 -4.19 -4.33
CA THR A 45 -5.23 -5.58 -3.92
C THR A 45 -6.26 -6.54 -4.52
N ARG A 46 -7.55 -6.19 -4.50
CA ARG A 46 -8.61 -7.00 -5.10
C ARG A 46 -8.38 -7.20 -6.60
N ILE A 47 -8.06 -6.14 -7.34
CA ILE A 47 -7.75 -6.20 -8.78
C ILE A 47 -6.54 -7.10 -9.04
N LEU A 48 -5.43 -6.90 -8.31
CA LEU A 48 -4.22 -7.71 -8.48
C LEU A 48 -4.43 -9.19 -8.16
N ARG A 49 -5.36 -9.52 -7.27
CA ARG A 49 -5.71 -10.92 -6.93
C ARG A 49 -6.64 -11.59 -7.94
N GLN A 50 -7.30 -10.85 -8.85
CA GLN A 50 -8.20 -11.45 -9.84
C GLN A 50 -7.48 -12.36 -10.83
N SER A 51 -6.19 -12.13 -11.09
CA SER A 51 -5.38 -12.98 -11.96
C SER A 51 -4.23 -13.64 -11.19
N PRO A 52 -3.97 -14.95 -11.41
CA PRO A 52 -2.81 -15.63 -10.84
C PRO A 52 -1.48 -14.95 -11.20
N ALA A 53 -1.39 -14.37 -12.41
CA ALA A 53 -0.17 -13.73 -12.89
C ALA A 53 0.18 -12.43 -12.12
N THR A 54 -0.84 -11.70 -11.65
CA THR A 54 -0.65 -10.43 -10.92
C THR A 54 -0.72 -10.60 -9.40
N ARG A 55 -1.12 -11.77 -8.91
CA ARG A 55 -1.25 -12.05 -7.47
C ARG A 55 0.04 -11.79 -6.67
N PRO A 56 1.25 -12.13 -7.16
CA PRO A 56 2.48 -11.79 -6.44
C PRO A 56 2.68 -10.27 -6.26
N LEU A 57 2.12 -9.45 -7.15
CA LEU A 57 2.28 -8.00 -7.16
C LEU A 57 1.54 -7.30 -6.02
N VAL A 58 0.64 -8.00 -5.32
CA VAL A 58 -0.02 -7.49 -4.09
C VAL A 58 1.02 -7.00 -3.08
N LYS A 59 2.20 -7.63 -3.03
CA LYS A 59 3.30 -7.23 -2.13
C LYS A 59 3.85 -5.83 -2.42
N THR A 60 3.58 -5.26 -3.61
CA THR A 60 4.00 -3.90 -3.97
C THR A 60 3.05 -2.82 -3.47
N VAL A 61 1.80 -3.17 -3.11
CA VAL A 61 0.75 -2.23 -2.67
C VAL A 61 1.18 -1.35 -1.48
N PRO A 62 1.84 -1.86 -0.41
CA PRO A 62 2.32 -1.01 0.67
C PRO A 62 3.30 0.07 0.22
N THR A 63 4.15 -0.23 -0.77
CA THR A 63 5.09 0.76 -1.32
C THR A 63 4.36 1.85 -2.11
N ILE A 64 3.37 1.47 -2.92
CA ILE A 64 2.52 2.41 -3.67
C ILE A 64 1.81 3.36 -2.69
N VAL A 65 1.23 2.82 -1.61
CA VAL A 65 0.56 3.61 -0.59
C VAL A 65 1.54 4.54 0.12
N ALA A 66 2.69 4.04 0.61
CA ALA A 66 3.67 4.87 1.30
C ALA A 66 4.13 6.07 0.45
N LYS A 67 4.44 5.83 -0.83
CA LYS A 67 4.83 6.91 -1.75
C LYS A 67 3.70 7.89 -2.03
N THR A 68 2.48 7.39 -2.25
CA THR A 68 1.28 8.21 -2.43
C THR A 68 1.06 9.11 -1.21
N SER A 69 1.11 8.53 -0.02
CA SER A 69 0.92 9.22 1.25
C SER A 69 1.99 10.29 1.50
N ASN A 70 3.25 10.02 1.16
CA ASN A 70 4.33 11.02 1.28
C ASN A 70 4.12 12.22 0.34
N ILE A 71 3.73 11.97 -0.91
CA ILE A 71 3.42 13.05 -1.87
C ILE A 71 2.25 13.89 -1.36
N LEU A 72 1.21 13.24 -0.83
CA LEU A 72 0.04 13.93 -0.29
C LEU A 72 0.37 14.72 0.99
N ALA A 73 1.18 14.17 1.88
CA ALA A 73 1.63 14.86 3.10
C ALA A 73 2.45 16.12 2.75
N GLN A 74 3.34 16.04 1.76
CA GLN A 74 4.07 17.22 1.26
C GLN A 74 3.13 18.29 0.69
N ARG A 75 2.05 17.89 0.00
CA ARG A 75 1.03 18.83 -0.51
C ARG A 75 0.20 19.44 0.61
N ALA A 76 -0.15 18.67 1.63
CA ALA A 76 -0.87 19.18 2.80
C ALA A 76 -0.01 20.14 3.63
N ALA A 77 1.31 19.94 3.69
CA ALA A 77 2.23 20.86 4.37
C ALA A 77 2.31 22.25 3.69
N GLN A 78 1.91 22.34 2.42
CA GLN A 78 1.76 23.62 1.71
C GLN A 78 0.36 24.23 1.89
N GLU A 79 -0.36 23.85 2.97
CA GLU A 79 -1.70 24.31 3.36
C GLU A 79 -2.80 24.09 2.32
N LYS A 80 -2.59 23.19 1.36
CA LYS A 80 -3.59 22.86 0.35
C LYS A 80 -4.47 21.72 0.83
N ALA A 81 -5.77 21.97 0.94
CA ALA A 81 -6.76 20.93 1.13
C ALA A 81 -6.61 19.85 0.04
N ILE A 82 -6.58 18.58 0.44
CA ILE A 82 -6.41 17.48 -0.50
C ILE A 82 -7.79 17.06 -1.03
N ALA A 83 -8.08 17.41 -2.27
CA ALA A 83 -9.26 16.90 -2.96
C ALA A 83 -9.15 15.36 -3.15
N PRO A 84 -10.24 14.60 -2.95
CA PRO A 84 -10.25 13.15 -3.13
C PRO A 84 -9.79 12.68 -4.51
N GLN A 85 -10.15 13.43 -5.56
CA GLN A 85 -9.77 13.17 -6.94
C GLN A 85 -8.26 13.34 -7.13
N THR A 86 -7.65 14.29 -6.43
CA THR A 86 -6.19 14.49 -6.43
C THR A 86 -5.49 13.29 -5.80
N ALA A 87 -5.98 12.80 -4.66
CA ALA A 87 -5.42 11.61 -4.02
C ALA A 87 -5.52 10.37 -4.92
N ALA A 88 -6.67 10.16 -5.56
CA ALA A 88 -6.87 9.08 -6.51
C ALA A 88 -5.90 9.17 -7.71
N ARG A 89 -5.72 10.38 -8.29
CA ARG A 89 -4.77 10.61 -9.39
C ARG A 89 -3.32 10.32 -8.98
N VAL A 90 -2.90 10.76 -7.79
CA VAL A 90 -1.55 10.47 -7.28
C VAL A 90 -1.35 8.97 -7.10
N MET A 91 -2.34 8.28 -6.50
CA MET A 91 -2.27 6.83 -6.30
C MET A 91 -2.23 6.06 -7.62
N ALA A 92 -3.04 6.46 -8.60
CA ALA A 92 -3.05 5.87 -9.93
C ALA A 92 -1.72 6.09 -10.67
N ALA A 93 -1.16 7.31 -10.59
CA ALA A 93 0.13 7.62 -11.17
C ALA A 93 1.26 6.79 -10.54
N GLU A 94 1.26 6.61 -9.21
CA GLU A 94 2.26 5.77 -8.56
C GLU A 94 2.08 4.28 -8.88
N THR A 95 0.83 3.83 -8.99
CA THR A 95 0.51 2.47 -9.46
C THR A 95 1.06 2.24 -10.86
N TYR A 96 0.86 3.18 -11.79
CA TYR A 96 1.39 3.10 -13.15
C TYR A 96 2.93 3.09 -13.17
N LYS A 97 3.58 3.93 -12.36
CA LYS A 97 5.05 3.94 -12.26
C LYS A 97 5.61 2.61 -11.74
N VAL A 98 4.98 2.03 -10.73
CA VAL A 98 5.46 0.79 -10.11
C VAL A 98 5.14 -0.42 -10.98
N LEU A 99 3.91 -0.56 -11.46
CA LEU A 99 3.46 -1.75 -12.19
C LEU A 99 3.73 -1.67 -13.69
N GLY A 100 3.76 -0.48 -14.28
CA GLY A 100 3.99 -0.26 -15.71
C GLY A 100 5.45 -0.29 -16.12
N ASN A 101 6.39 -0.27 -15.17
CA ASN A 101 7.82 -0.43 -15.43
C ASN A 101 8.34 -1.75 -14.82
N PRO A 102 8.75 -2.74 -15.63
CA PRO A 102 9.17 -4.06 -15.15
C PRO A 102 10.30 -4.00 -14.13
N MET A 103 11.28 -3.11 -14.32
CA MET A 103 12.43 -3.00 -13.41
C MET A 103 12.01 -2.45 -12.04
N ILE A 104 11.15 -1.43 -12.02
CA ILE A 104 10.63 -0.85 -10.78
C ILE A 104 9.73 -1.87 -10.07
N CYS A 105 8.90 -2.60 -10.83
CA CYS A 105 8.01 -3.63 -10.31
C CYS A 105 8.79 -4.75 -9.60
N VAL A 106 9.77 -5.35 -10.29
CA VAL A 106 10.63 -6.42 -9.74
C VAL A 106 11.40 -5.92 -8.52
N GLN A 107 12.02 -4.74 -8.60
CA GLN A 107 12.77 -4.19 -7.47
C GLN A 107 11.87 -3.97 -6.25
N THR A 108 10.65 -3.47 -6.45
CA THR A 108 9.68 -3.25 -5.37
C THR A 108 9.21 -4.58 -4.77
N LEU A 109 9.01 -5.60 -5.60
CA LEU A 109 8.62 -6.94 -5.17
C LEU A 109 9.71 -7.62 -4.31
N ILE A 110 10.98 -7.47 -4.69
CA ILE A 110 12.12 -7.97 -3.90
C ILE A 110 12.17 -7.28 -2.54
N ARG A 111 12.20 -5.93 -2.53
CA ARG A 111 12.28 -5.14 -1.28
C ARG A 111 11.13 -5.41 -0.32
N SER A 112 9.92 -5.56 -0.84
CA SER A 112 8.73 -5.86 -0.03
C SER A 112 8.80 -7.27 0.57
N SER A 113 9.31 -8.24 -0.17
CA SER A 113 9.51 -9.61 0.32
C SER A 113 10.60 -9.67 1.40
N ASP A 114 11.68 -8.91 1.25
CA ASP A 114 12.74 -8.79 2.26
C ASP A 114 12.22 -8.14 3.54
N ALA A 115 11.44 -7.05 3.41
CA ALA A 115 10.83 -6.37 4.53
C ALA A 115 9.86 -7.29 5.30
N ALA A 116 9.02 -8.04 4.58
CA ALA A 116 8.14 -9.04 5.19
C ALA A 116 8.92 -10.12 5.93
N SER A 117 10.02 -10.62 5.34
CA SER A 117 10.88 -11.64 5.96
C SER A 117 11.60 -11.14 7.22
N LYS A 118 11.87 -9.83 7.32
CA LYS A 118 12.42 -9.22 8.54
C LYS A 118 11.41 -9.13 9.67
N VAL A 119 10.12 -8.93 9.36
CA VAL A 119 9.04 -8.91 10.36
C VAL A 119 8.82 -10.30 10.94
N THR A 120 8.79 -11.34 10.10
CA THR A 120 8.59 -12.72 10.56
C THR A 120 9.74 -13.25 11.40
N LYS A 121 10.99 -12.86 11.09
CA LYS A 121 12.16 -13.20 11.91
C LYS A 121 12.20 -12.49 13.27
N ARG A 122 11.40 -11.44 13.50
CA ARG A 122 11.46 -10.61 14.72
C ARG A 122 10.49 -11.04 15.84
N SER A 123 9.73 -12.13 15.68
CA SER A 123 8.90 -12.76 16.73
C SER A 123 9.21 -14.26 16.81
N PRO A 124 9.40 -14.87 18.01
CA PRO A 124 8.75 -14.54 19.28
C PRO A 124 9.70 -14.28 20.46
N ALA A 125 9.50 -13.16 21.17
CA ALA A 125 9.75 -13.12 22.61
C ALA A 125 8.37 -13.20 23.29
N LYS A 126 8.01 -14.39 23.77
CA LYS A 126 6.91 -14.55 24.73
C LYS A 126 7.41 -14.03 26.07
N THR A 127 6.68 -13.09 26.65
CA THR A 127 6.62 -12.90 28.11
C THR A 127 5.41 -13.64 28.63
#